data_AF-A0A920NVK3-F1
#
_entry.id   AF-A0A920NVK3-F1
#
_cell.length_a   1.000
_cell.length_b   1.000
_cell.length_c   1.000
_cell.angle_alpha   90.00
_cell.angle_beta   90.00
_cell.angle_gamma   90.00
#
_symmetry.space_group_name_H-M   'P 1'
#
loop_
_entity.id
_entity.type
_entity.pdbx_description
1 polymer ?
#
loop_
_entity_poly.entity_id
_entity_poly.type
_entity_poly.pdbx_seq_one_letter_code
_entity_poly.pdbx_strand_id
1 'polypeptide(L)' 'MAEKYKLLITIEENVVKGGPGSAVAEFLAENNLNVSLLNFGISDEFVEHGSPDHQKVSSGLGKEEITEKINRRLEKL' A
#
# COMPACT_ATOMS: atom_id res chain seq x y z
N MET A 1 7.57 8.17 -16.25
CA MET A 1 8.40 7.61 -15.15
C MET A 1 7.71 6.40 -14.54
N ALA A 2 6.42 6.49 -14.18
CA ALA A 2 5.59 5.37 -13.70
C ALA A 2 5.62 4.13 -14.62
N GLU A 3 5.33 4.29 -15.91
CA GLU A 3 5.27 3.17 -16.89
C GLU A 3 6.60 2.43 -17.11
N LYS A 4 7.72 2.95 -16.60
CA LYS A 4 9.01 2.25 -16.64
C LYS A 4 9.09 1.11 -15.61
N TYR A 5 8.17 1.07 -14.65
CA TYR A 5 8.17 0.11 -13.56
C TYR A 5 6.93 -0.79 -13.65
N LYS A 6 7.12 -2.07 -13.31
CA LYS A 6 6.03 -3.06 -13.31
C LYS A 6 5.04 -2.85 -12.17
N LEU A 7 5.53 -2.30 -11.05
CA LEU A 7 4.77 -2.13 -9.82
C LEU A 7 5.20 -0.82 -9.15
N LEU A 8 4.21 0.00 -8.81
CA LEU A 8 4.34 1.13 -7.92
C LEU A 8 3.85 0.75 -6.52
N ILE A 9 4.52 1.30 -5.52
CA ILE A 9 4.24 1.02 -4.11
C ILE A 9 4.08 2.35 -3.39
N THR A 10 3.01 2.50 -2.62
CA THR A 10 2.87 3.58 -1.63
C THR A 10 2.93 2.99 -0.23
N ILE A 11 3.54 3.73 0.70
CA ILE A 11 3.61 3.36 2.11
C ILE A 11 3.25 4.61 2.92
N GLU A 12 2.23 4.50 3.77
CA GLU A 12 1.70 5.59 4.57
C GLU A 12 1.34 5.11 5.99
N GLU A 13 1.57 5.94 7.01
CA GLU A 13 1.03 5.71 8.35
C GLU A 13 -0.37 6.34 8.48
N ASN A 14 -1.21 6.12 7.46
CA ASN A 14 -2.57 6.64 7.38
C ASN A 14 -3.51 5.57 6.80
N VAL A 15 -4.83 5.81 6.89
CA VAL A 15 -5.83 4.92 6.31
C VAL A 15 -5.68 4.90 4.78
N VAL A 16 -5.62 3.69 4.20
CA VAL A 16 -5.44 3.51 2.75
C VAL A 16 -6.58 4.15 1.95
N LYS A 17 -7.82 3.98 2.44
CA LYS A 17 -9.02 4.55 1.80
C LYS A 17 -9.03 6.07 1.98
N GLY A 18 -8.97 6.80 0.87
CA GLY A 18 -8.94 8.26 0.88
C GLY A 18 -7.60 8.87 1.35
N GLY A 19 -6.59 8.03 1.61
CA GLY A 19 -5.24 8.49 1.93
C GLY A 19 -4.40 8.84 0.70
N PRO A 20 -3.16 9.31 0.90
CA PRO A 20 -2.14 9.46 -0.15
C PRO A 20 -2.09 8.37 -1.22
N GLY A 21 -2.18 7.08 -0.83
CA GLY A 21 -2.21 5.98 -1.80
C GLY A 21 -3.41 6.01 -2.76
N SER A 22 -4.56 6.52 -2.28
CA SER A 22 -5.74 6.75 -3.11
C SER A 22 -5.53 7.91 -4.09
N ALA A 23 -4.92 9.02 -3.64
CA ALA A 23 -4.59 10.15 -4.52
C ALA A 23 -3.62 9.75 -5.65
N VAL A 24 -2.67 8.87 -5.39
CA VAL A 24 -1.80 8.30 -6.44
C VAL A 24 -2.62 7.46 -7.43
N ALA A 25 -3.54 6.64 -6.95
CA ALA A 25 -4.43 5.84 -7.80
C ALA A 25 -5.31 6.73 -8.70
N GLU A 26 -5.88 7.80 -8.14
CA GLU A 26 -6.66 8.81 -8.85
C GLU A 26 -5.83 9.46 -9.96
N PHE A 27 -4.62 9.93 -9.64
CA PHE A 27 -3.73 10.53 -10.63
C PHE A 27 -3.39 9.56 -11.78
N LEU A 28 -3.10 8.29 -11.48
CA LEU A 28 -2.83 7.29 -12.52
C LEU A 28 -4.05 7.06 -13.41
N ALA A 29 -5.25 6.98 -12.83
CA ALA A 29 -6.49 6.80 -13.57
C ALA A 29 -6.82 8.01 -14.46
N GLU A 30 -6.73 9.23 -13.93
CA GLU A 30 -6.97 10.47 -14.67
C GLU A 30 -6.04 10.64 -15.88
N ASN A 31 -4.81 10.12 -15.77
CA ASN A 31 -3.80 10.19 -16.83
C ASN A 31 -3.78 8.93 -17.73
N ASN A 32 -4.74 8.01 -17.58
CA ASN A 32 -4.80 6.73 -18.31
C ASN A 32 -3.51 5.90 -18.23
N LEU A 33 -2.81 5.95 -17.08
CA LEU A 33 -1.58 5.21 -16.85
C LEU A 33 -1.90 3.84 -16.24
N ASN A 34 -1.83 2.79 -17.06
CA ASN A 34 -2.10 1.43 -16.62
C ASN A 34 -0.86 0.79 -15.96
N VAL A 35 -0.63 1.12 -14.68
CA VAL A 35 0.48 0.59 -13.89
C VAL A 35 -0.06 -0.10 -12.65
N SER A 36 0.49 -1.27 -12.31
CA SER A 36 0.11 -1.96 -11.07
C SER A 36 0.50 -1.12 -9.87
N LEU A 37 -0.44 -0.92 -8.95
CA LEU A 37 -0.26 -0.14 -7.73
C LEU A 37 -0.56 -1.02 -6.50
N LEU A 38 0.32 -1.00 -5.51
CA LEU A 38 0.15 -1.65 -4.21
C LEU A 38 0.26 -0.61 -3.10
N ASN A 39 -0.83 -0.38 -2.38
CA ASN A 39 -0.88 0.58 -1.28
C ASN A 39 -0.70 -0.13 0.06
N PHE A 40 0.25 0.36 0.85
CA PHE A 40 0.45 -0.02 2.25
C PHE A 40 0.02 1.12 3.14
N GLY A 41 -0.91 0.86 4.04
CA GLY A 41 -1.36 1.80 5.05
C GLY A 41 -2.18 1.08 6.12
N ILE A 42 -2.71 1.87 7.04
CA ILE A 42 -3.58 1.38 8.11
C ILE A 42 -4.91 0.92 7.49
N SER A 43 -5.40 -0.23 7.93
CA SER A 43 -6.72 -0.69 7.53
C SER A 43 -7.79 0.24 8.11
N ASP A 44 -8.88 0.41 7.37
CA ASP A 44 -10.07 1.14 7.83
C ASP A 44 -10.91 0.23 8.77
N GLU A 45 -10.24 -0.38 9.74
CA GLU A 45 -10.78 -1.29 10.74
C GLU A 45 -10.30 -0.83 12.12
N PHE A 46 -11.10 -1.08 13.16
CA PHE A 46 -10.70 -0.77 14.52
C PHE A 46 -9.48 -1.60 14.90
N VAL A 47 -8.35 -0.92 15.11
CA VAL A 47 -7.15 -1.55 15.65
C VAL A 47 -7.39 -1.86 17.13
N GLU A 48 -7.24 -3.12 17.53
CA GLU A 48 -7.31 -3.49 18.94
C GLU A 48 -6.26 -2.72 19.76
N HIS A 49 -6.59 -2.43 21.02
CA HIS A 49 -5.65 -1.76 21.93
C HIS A 49 -4.35 -2.58 22.07
N GLY A 50 -3.23 -1.99 21.67
CA GLY A 50 -1.90 -2.59 21.76
C GLY A 50 -0.80 -1.53 21.69
N SER A 51 0.46 -1.93 21.80
CA SER A 51 1.59 -1.01 21.59
C SER A 51 1.64 -0.52 20.14
N PRO A 52 2.22 0.65 19.85
CA PRO A 52 2.36 1.15 18.48
C PRO A 52 3.00 0.15 17.51
N ASP A 53 3.99 -0.60 17.97
CA ASP A 53 4.65 -1.64 17.16
C ASP A 53 3.70 -2.81 16.85
N HIS A 54 2.90 -3.24 17.83
CA HIS A 54 1.87 -4.25 17.61
C HIS A 54 0.83 -3.77 16.60
N GLN A 55 0.41 -2.51 16.69
CA GLN A 55 -0.56 -1.90 15.77
C GLN A 55 -0.01 -1.80 14.34
N LYS A 56 1.30 -1.53 14.18
CA LYS A 56 1.97 -1.52 12.87
C LYS A 56 2.04 -2.91 12.23
N VAL A 57 2.42 -3.92 13.01
CA VAL A 57 2.48 -5.30 12.54
C VAL A 57 1.08 -5.81 12.21
N SER A 58 0.09 -5.58 13.07
CA SER A 58 -1.30 -5.99 12.83
C SER A 58 -1.92 -5.28 11.62
N SER A 59 -1.49 -4.04 11.33
CA SER A 59 -1.89 -3.32 10.10
C SER A 59 -1.12 -3.78 8.86
N GLY A 60 -0.16 -4.70 9.00
CA GLY A 60 0.66 -5.24 7.91
C GLY A 60 1.67 -4.25 7.33
N LEU A 61 2.16 -3.32 8.18
CA LEU A 61 3.22 -2.35 7.89
C LEU A 61 4.59 -2.79 8.44
N GLY A 62 4.70 -3.99 8.99
CA GLY A 62 5.99 -4.57 9.33
C GLY A 62 6.82 -4.89 8.08
N LYS A 63 8.14 -4.92 8.24
CA LYS A 63 9.08 -5.09 7.14
C LYS A 63 8.85 -6.42 6.41
N GLU A 64 8.64 -7.48 7.17
CA GLU A 64 8.40 -8.83 6.68
C GLU A 64 7.09 -8.90 5.89
N GLU A 65 6.01 -8.33 6.43
CA GLU A 65 4.69 -8.30 5.79
C GLU A 65 4.69 -7.47 4.51
N ILE A 66 5.40 -6.33 4.51
CA ILE A 66 5.57 -5.49 3.31
C ILE A 66 6.30 -6.28 2.23
N THR A 67 7.43 -6.90 2.57
CA THR A 67 8.26 -7.65 1.63
C THR A 67 7.49 -8.82 1.04
N GLU A 68 6.76 -9.59 1.86
CA GLU A 68 5.93 -10.70 1.41
C GLU A 68 4.83 -10.25 0.45
N LYS A 69 4.10 -9.18 0.79
CA LYS A 69 3.03 -8.63 -0.06
C LYS A 69 3.58 -8.12 -1.40
N ILE A 70 4.77 -7.52 -1.43
CA ILE A 70 5.43 -7.08 -2.67
C ILE A 70 5.78 -8.29 -3.54
N ASN A 71 6.47 -9.30 -2.98
CA ASN A 71 6.88 -10.49 -3.72
C ASN A 71 5.67 -11.22 -4.31
N ARG A 72 4.63 -11.44 -3.50
CA ARG A 72 3.37 -12.05 -3.94
C ARG A 72 2.67 -11.25 -5.03
N ARG A 73 2.80 -9.92 -5.02
CA ARG A 73 2.25 -9.08 -6.09
C ARG A 73 3.07 -9.23 -7.37
N LEU A 74 4.39 -9.21 -7.27
CA LEU A 74 5.29 -9.37 -8.43
C LEU A 74 5.13 -10.73 -9.12
N GLU A 75 4.86 -11.81 -8.38
CA GLU A 75 4.57 -13.14 -8.94
C GLU A 75 3.28 -13.19 -9.78
N LYS A 76 2.34 -12.25 -9.54
CA LYS A 76 1.04 -12.20 -10.22
C LYS A 76 1.00 -11.22 -11.41
N LEU A 77 2.09 -10.51 -11.68
CA LEU A 77 2.22 -9.54 -12.78
C LEU A 77 2.96 -10.15 -13.96
#